data_AF-A0A6A4YZ40-F1
#
_entry.id   AF-A0A6A4YZ40-F1
#
_cell.length_a   1.000
_cell.length_b   1.000
_cell.length_c   1.000
_cell.angle_alpha   90.00
_cell.angle_beta   90.00
_cell.angle_gamma   90.00
#
_symmetry.space_group_name_H-M   'P 1'
#
loop_
_entity.id
_entity.type
_entity.pdbx_description
1 polymer ?
#
loop_
_entity_poly.entity_id
_entity_poly.type
_entity_poly.pdbx_seq_one_letter_code
_entity_poly.pdbx_strand_id
1 'polypeptide(L)'
;MRVLFLLAAALVAVSAAPSPAPKPTPAPTMAPKTCPPRVRKSWDALTSTEKDTFVSAIEVAMDKGLYQKFVWLHQETMSANEAHRTCVFLFWHRKFMLAFENMLRSLGDRYACVTLPYWDYVQDYSTMQNTRDPAQRCNSILSCSAVARELGGSTQGKQSRANFFGYPFPRNTCVTTSPVSHMCVRPGTCEACVPRGNWANTPLIP
;
A
#
# COMPACT_ATOMS: atom_id res chain seq x y z
N MET A 1 -24.31 15.81 -90.31
CA MET A 1 -22.87 15.69 -89.96
C MET A 1 -22.77 15.29 -88.50
N ARG A 2 -22.21 14.10 -88.20
CA ARG A 2 -21.74 13.58 -86.87
C ARG A 2 -22.75 13.55 -85.71
N VAL A 3 -23.36 12.40 -85.41
CA VAL A 3 -22.97 11.39 -84.38
C VAL A 3 -23.02 11.94 -82.95
N LEU A 4 -23.90 11.38 -82.10
CA LEU A 4 -23.57 10.90 -80.76
C LEU A 4 -24.75 10.07 -80.20
N PHE A 5 -24.62 8.73 -80.19
CA PHE A 5 -25.48 7.86 -79.38
C PHE A 5 -24.77 7.64 -78.04
N LEU A 6 -25.35 8.11 -76.94
CA LEU A 6 -24.90 7.84 -75.58
C LEU A 6 -25.53 6.53 -75.10
N LEU A 7 -24.74 5.45 -75.07
CA LEU A 7 -25.07 4.22 -74.35
C LEU A 7 -24.83 4.44 -72.85
N ALA A 8 -25.88 4.46 -72.05
CA ALA A 8 -25.79 4.38 -70.60
C ALA A 8 -25.66 2.90 -70.19
N ALA A 9 -24.47 2.48 -69.77
CA ALA A 9 -24.25 1.19 -69.14
C ALA A 9 -24.69 1.25 -67.67
N ALA A 10 -25.72 0.47 -67.31
CA ALA A 10 -26.11 0.29 -65.92
C ALA A 10 -25.12 -0.68 -65.24
N LEU A 11 -24.22 -0.15 -64.43
CA LEU A 11 -23.38 -0.93 -63.51
C LEU A 11 -24.24 -1.40 -62.33
N VAL A 12 -24.54 -2.70 -62.28
CA VAL A 12 -25.09 -3.33 -61.09
C VAL A 12 -23.95 -3.53 -60.10
N ALA A 13 -23.89 -2.69 -59.05
CA ALA A 13 -22.98 -2.87 -57.94
C ALA A 13 -23.47 -4.03 -57.06
N VAL A 14 -22.77 -5.17 -57.08
CA VAL A 14 -22.97 -6.25 -56.12
C VAL A 14 -22.36 -5.80 -54.78
N SER A 15 -23.21 -5.42 -53.83
CA SER A 15 -22.76 -5.12 -52.46
C SER A 15 -22.38 -6.43 -51.76
N ALA A 16 -21.08 -6.65 -51.57
CA ALA A 16 -20.59 -7.73 -50.73
C ALA A 16 -20.85 -7.37 -49.25
N ALA A 17 -21.57 -8.22 -48.54
CA ALA A 17 -21.84 -8.04 -47.12
C ALA A 17 -20.52 -8.07 -46.31
N PRO A 18 -20.36 -7.20 -45.29
CA PRO A 18 -19.18 -7.20 -44.44
C PRO A 18 -19.07 -8.51 -43.66
N SER A 19 -17.89 -9.13 -43.73
CA SER A 19 -17.57 -10.35 -42.97
C SER A 19 -17.62 -10.07 -41.46
N PRO A 20 -18.26 -10.93 -40.64
CA PRO A 20 -18.35 -10.70 -39.20
C PRO A 20 -16.96 -10.73 -38.56
N ALA A 21 -16.66 -9.71 -37.76
CA ALA A 21 -15.42 -9.63 -37.00
C ALA A 21 -15.29 -10.86 -36.05
N PRO A 22 -14.07 -11.39 -35.84
CA PRO A 22 -13.85 -12.46 -34.87
C PRO A 22 -14.30 -11.99 -33.48
N LYS A 23 -15.11 -12.81 -32.79
CA LYS A 23 -15.48 -12.57 -31.39
C LYS A 23 -14.20 -12.50 -30.54
N PRO A 24 -14.05 -11.52 -29.63
CA PRO A 24 -12.94 -11.50 -28.70
C PRO A 24 -12.99 -12.77 -27.83
N THR A 25 -11.90 -13.55 -27.87
CA THR A 25 -11.71 -14.71 -26.99
C THR A 25 -11.76 -14.22 -25.54
N PRO A 26 -12.59 -14.80 -24.66
CA PRO A 26 -12.58 -14.46 -23.24
C PRO A 26 -11.18 -14.70 -22.69
N ALA A 27 -10.59 -13.70 -22.03
CA ALA A 27 -9.37 -13.90 -21.27
C ALA A 27 -9.57 -15.07 -20.29
N PRO A 28 -8.58 -15.97 -20.13
CA PRO A 28 -8.72 -17.09 -19.21
C PRO A 28 -9.01 -16.52 -17.81
N THR A 29 -10.22 -16.78 -17.33
CA THR A 29 -10.63 -16.44 -15.97
C THR A 29 -9.84 -17.37 -15.07
N MET A 30 -8.76 -16.86 -14.45
CA MET A 30 -8.01 -17.62 -13.46
C MET A 30 -8.97 -18.07 -12.36
N ALA A 31 -8.91 -19.35 -12.00
CA ALA A 31 -9.70 -19.88 -10.91
C ALA A 31 -9.47 -19.05 -9.64
N PRO A 32 -10.51 -18.75 -8.82
CA PRO A 32 -10.35 -17.97 -7.61
C PRO A 32 -9.29 -18.62 -6.71
N LYS A 33 -8.24 -17.87 -6.36
CA LYS A 33 -7.22 -18.36 -5.45
C LYS A 33 -7.83 -18.63 -4.07
N THR A 34 -7.88 -19.90 -3.68
CA THR A 34 -8.38 -20.31 -2.37
C THR A 34 -7.37 -19.90 -1.30
N CYS A 35 -7.78 -19.02 -0.40
CA CYS A 35 -6.97 -18.62 0.76
C CYS A 35 -7.45 -19.36 2.01
N PRO A 36 -6.55 -19.65 2.97
CA PRO A 36 -6.96 -20.09 4.30
C PRO A 36 -7.78 -19.00 5.00
N PRO A 37 -8.48 -19.34 6.11
CA PRO A 37 -9.07 -18.34 6.99
C PRO A 37 -8.05 -17.27 7.36
N ARG A 38 -8.50 -16.01 7.46
CA ARG A 38 -7.62 -14.89 7.78
C ARG A 38 -7.19 -14.96 9.24
N VAL A 39 -5.90 -15.20 9.47
CA VAL A 39 -5.30 -15.18 10.81
C VAL A 39 -4.22 -14.11 10.83
N ARG A 40 -4.42 -13.06 11.64
CA ARG A 40 -3.42 -12.02 11.85
C ARG A 40 -2.40 -12.51 12.86
N LYS A 41 -1.11 -12.35 12.56
CA LYS A 41 0.02 -12.77 13.39
C LYS A 41 0.84 -11.57 13.84
N SER A 42 1.59 -11.72 14.93
CA SER A 42 2.61 -10.74 15.28
C SER A 42 3.63 -10.68 14.15
N TRP A 43 4.24 -9.52 13.95
CA TRP A 43 5.32 -9.36 12.99
C TRP A 43 6.45 -10.38 13.22
N ASP A 44 6.77 -10.67 14.48
CA ASP A 44 7.83 -11.61 14.86
C ASP A 44 7.47 -13.08 14.58
N ALA A 45 6.18 -13.40 14.46
CA ALA A 45 5.69 -14.72 14.06
C ALA A 45 5.50 -14.88 12.54
N LEU A 46 5.82 -13.85 11.75
CA LEU A 46 5.86 -13.98 10.30
C LEU A 46 7.16 -14.64 9.86
N THR A 47 7.04 -15.56 8.90
CA THR A 47 8.17 -16.07 8.13
C THR A 47 8.76 -14.98 7.25
N SER A 48 10.00 -15.16 6.79
CA SER A 48 10.66 -14.22 5.86
C SER A 48 9.84 -14.01 4.58
N THR A 49 9.20 -15.06 4.06
CA THR A 49 8.36 -14.98 2.85
C THR A 49 7.07 -14.19 3.10
N GLU A 50 6.45 -14.34 4.27
CA GLU A 50 5.26 -13.55 4.64
C GLU A 50 5.61 -12.08 4.83
N LYS A 51 6.75 -11.78 5.48
CA LYS A 51 7.27 -10.41 5.62
C LYS A 51 7.54 -9.78 4.26
N ASP A 52 8.29 -10.47 3.38
CA ASP A 52 8.57 -10.02 2.02
C ASP A 52 7.28 -9.75 1.23
N THR A 53 6.32 -10.67 1.29
CA THR A 53 5.03 -10.50 0.60
C THR A 53 4.26 -9.29 1.12
N PHE A 54 4.25 -9.06 2.44
CA PHE A 54 3.59 -7.92 3.04
C PHE A 54 4.30 -6.59 2.70
N VAL A 55 5.63 -6.53 2.83
CA VAL A 55 6.43 -5.35 2.49
C VAL A 55 6.22 -4.99 1.03
N SER A 56 6.35 -5.95 0.12
CA SER A 56 6.09 -5.75 -1.31
C SER A 56 4.66 -5.30 -1.61
N ALA A 57 3.65 -5.78 -0.87
CA ALA A 57 2.28 -5.30 -1.02
C ALA A 57 2.15 -3.81 -0.64
N ILE A 58 2.86 -3.36 0.40
CA ILE A 58 2.89 -1.95 0.81
C ILE A 58 3.58 -1.10 -0.25
N GLU A 59 4.73 -1.54 -0.78
CA GLU A 59 5.43 -0.86 -1.87
C GLU A 59 4.52 -0.65 -3.08
N VAL A 60 3.88 -1.72 -3.56
CA VAL A 60 2.96 -1.67 -4.70
C VAL A 60 1.74 -0.78 -4.40
N ALA A 61 1.21 -0.81 -3.17
CA ALA A 61 0.12 0.07 -2.77
C ALA A 61 0.55 1.55 -2.79
N MET A 62 1.77 1.86 -2.38
CA MET A 62 2.32 3.23 -2.43
C MET A 62 2.58 3.68 -3.87
N ASP A 63 3.16 2.82 -4.71
CA ASP A 63 3.40 3.11 -6.14
C ASP A 63 2.10 3.40 -6.89
N LYS A 64 1.02 2.69 -6.55
CA LYS A 64 -0.31 2.89 -7.14
C LYS A 64 -1.08 4.06 -6.52
N GLY A 65 -0.53 4.76 -5.53
CA GLY A 65 -1.23 5.83 -4.80
C GLY A 65 -2.35 5.35 -3.88
N LEU A 66 -2.50 4.03 -3.67
CA LEU A 66 -3.59 3.45 -2.88
C LEU A 66 -3.33 3.60 -1.38
N TYR A 67 -2.08 3.48 -0.94
CA TYR A 67 -1.72 3.73 0.47
C TYR A 67 -2.06 5.17 0.87
N GLN A 68 -1.73 6.12 0.00
CA GLN A 68 -1.96 7.56 0.16
C GLN A 68 -3.45 7.88 0.31
N LYS A 69 -4.33 7.16 -0.39
CA LYS A 69 -5.78 7.30 -0.22
C LYS A 69 -6.22 6.98 1.20
N PHE A 70 -5.65 5.96 1.84
CA PHE A 70 -5.96 5.63 3.24
C PHE A 70 -5.44 6.67 4.21
N VAL A 71 -4.29 7.30 3.94
CA VAL A 71 -3.81 8.45 4.71
C VAL A 71 -4.79 9.61 4.61
N TRP A 72 -5.20 9.98 3.39
CA TRP A 72 -6.19 11.04 3.18
C TRP A 72 -7.55 10.73 3.83
N LEU A 73 -8.04 9.49 3.71
CA LEU A 73 -9.28 9.07 4.37
C LEU A 73 -9.21 9.21 5.88
N HIS A 74 -8.08 8.89 6.51
CA HIS A 74 -7.93 9.04 7.96
C HIS A 74 -7.75 10.50 8.38
N GLN A 75 -7.21 11.35 7.51
CA GLN A 75 -6.98 12.78 7.77
C GLN A 75 -8.22 13.66 7.52
N GLU A 76 -9.09 13.27 6.59
CA GLU A 76 -10.31 14.03 6.24
C GLU A 76 -11.11 14.34 7.51
N THR A 77 -11.58 15.58 7.64
CA THR A 77 -12.11 16.12 8.89
C THR A 77 -13.29 15.34 9.44
N MET A 78 -14.28 14.99 8.61
CA MET A 78 -15.44 14.22 9.08
C MET A 78 -15.02 12.82 9.54
N SER A 79 -14.22 12.16 8.71
CA SER A 79 -13.68 10.83 8.99
C SER A 79 -12.82 10.81 10.26
N ALA A 80 -11.97 11.80 10.47
CA ALA A 80 -11.13 11.94 11.67
C ALA A 80 -11.97 12.16 12.95
N ASN A 81 -13.06 12.93 12.84
CA ASN A 81 -14.01 13.17 13.93
C ASN A 81 -14.79 11.90 14.29
N GLU A 82 -15.16 11.07 13.31
CA GLU A 82 -15.73 9.75 13.57
C GLU A 82 -14.69 8.82 14.21
N ALA A 83 -13.46 8.84 13.70
CA ALA A 83 -12.40 7.92 14.08
C ALA A 83 -11.94 8.11 15.53
N HIS A 84 -11.96 9.32 16.10
CA HIS A 84 -11.33 9.61 17.39
C HIS A 84 -12.26 10.29 18.39
N ARG A 85 -12.09 9.99 19.68
CA ARG A 85 -12.82 10.60 20.81
C ARG A 85 -14.36 10.38 20.74
N THR A 86 -14.77 9.28 20.13
CA THR A 86 -16.17 8.86 20.02
C THR A 86 -16.35 7.42 20.50
N CYS A 87 -17.60 7.01 20.72
CA CYS A 87 -17.94 5.61 21.01
C CYS A 87 -17.70 4.66 19.82
N VAL A 88 -17.49 5.21 18.61
CA VAL A 88 -17.24 4.41 17.40
C VAL A 88 -15.76 4.22 17.09
N PHE A 89 -14.84 4.77 17.90
CA PHE A 89 -13.38 4.65 17.74
C PHE A 89 -12.93 3.24 17.34
N LEU A 90 -13.31 2.22 18.12
CA LEU A 90 -12.90 0.83 17.89
C LEU A 90 -13.49 0.26 16.60
N PHE A 91 -14.74 0.59 16.29
CA PHE A 91 -15.45 0.07 15.11
C PHE A 91 -14.93 0.70 13.83
N TRP A 92 -14.69 2.01 13.85
CA TRP A 92 -14.13 2.76 12.74
C TRP A 92 -12.74 2.21 12.37
N HIS A 93 -11.84 2.08 13.35
CA HIS A 93 -10.49 1.56 13.11
C HIS A 93 -10.50 0.10 12.66
N ARG A 94 -11.37 -0.75 13.22
CA ARG A 94 -11.53 -2.14 12.75
C ARG A 94 -11.96 -2.20 11.29
N LYS A 95 -12.92 -1.36 10.87
CA LYS A 95 -13.37 -1.27 9.48
C LYS A 95 -12.26 -0.72 8.58
N PHE A 96 -11.55 0.31 9.02
CA PHE A 96 -10.41 0.89 8.29
C PHE A 96 -9.32 -0.16 8.03
N MET A 97 -8.92 -0.92 9.04
CA MET A 97 -7.95 -2.01 8.90
C MET A 97 -8.45 -3.12 7.96
N LEU A 98 -9.72 -3.51 8.03
CA LEU A 98 -10.29 -4.51 7.12
C LEU A 98 -10.28 -4.01 5.67
N ALA A 99 -10.65 -2.75 5.44
CA ALA A 99 -10.61 -2.14 4.12
C ALA A 99 -9.18 -2.04 3.58
N PHE A 100 -8.20 -1.68 4.42
CA PHE A 100 -6.79 -1.62 4.04
C PHE A 100 -6.25 -3.02 3.68
N GLU A 101 -6.57 -4.04 4.47
CA GLU A 101 -6.23 -5.43 4.15
C GLU A 101 -6.84 -5.89 2.82
N ASN A 102 -8.12 -5.56 2.57
CA ASN A 102 -8.77 -5.89 1.30
C ASN A 102 -8.14 -5.17 0.11
N MET A 103 -7.69 -3.92 0.30
CA MET A 103 -6.92 -3.20 -0.72
C MET A 103 -5.61 -3.90 -1.03
N LEU A 104 -4.85 -4.36 -0.03
CA LEU A 104 -3.62 -5.12 -0.29
C LEU A 104 -3.91 -6.43 -1.04
N ARG A 105 -5.00 -7.12 -0.68
CA ARG A 105 -5.41 -8.36 -1.35
C ARG A 105 -5.89 -8.16 -2.78
N SER A 106 -6.31 -6.94 -3.16
CA SER A 106 -6.74 -6.64 -4.54
C SER A 106 -5.57 -6.33 -5.48
N LEU A 107 -4.33 -6.25 -4.97
CA LEU A 107 -3.14 -5.92 -5.76
C LEU A 107 -2.69 -7.04 -6.71
N GLY A 108 -3.29 -8.23 -6.64
CA GLY A 108 -3.02 -9.36 -7.53
C GLY A 108 -2.83 -10.69 -6.77
N ASP A 109 -2.63 -11.78 -7.52
CA ASP A 109 -2.63 -13.14 -6.96
C ASP A 109 -1.56 -13.40 -5.90
N ARG A 110 -0.41 -12.71 -5.99
CA ARG A 110 0.64 -12.77 -4.96
C ARG A 110 0.11 -12.33 -3.60
N TYR A 111 -0.76 -11.33 -3.57
CA TYR A 111 -1.23 -10.66 -2.36
C TYR A 111 -2.62 -11.13 -1.93
N ALA A 112 -3.32 -11.91 -2.75
CA ALA A 112 -4.71 -12.32 -2.53
C ALA A 112 -4.98 -12.95 -1.16
N CYS A 113 -3.96 -13.54 -0.51
CA CYS A 113 -4.07 -14.17 0.82
C CYS A 113 -3.36 -13.41 1.95
N VAL A 114 -2.84 -12.19 1.69
CA VAL A 114 -2.23 -11.35 2.73
C VAL A 114 -3.24 -11.03 3.84
N THR A 115 -2.73 -10.98 5.07
CA THR A 115 -3.40 -10.48 6.27
C THR A 115 -2.52 -9.42 6.92
N LEU A 116 -3.12 -8.45 7.61
CA LEU A 116 -2.32 -7.46 8.34
C LEU A 116 -1.60 -8.11 9.52
N PRO A 117 -0.27 -7.92 9.67
CA PRO A 117 0.41 -8.24 10.90
C PRO A 117 0.07 -7.22 11.99
N TYR A 118 0.35 -7.56 13.24
CA TYR A 118 0.34 -6.61 14.34
C TYR A 118 1.72 -6.45 14.97
N TRP A 119 1.96 -5.29 15.56
CA TRP A 119 3.11 -5.04 16.42
C TRP A 119 2.78 -5.45 17.84
N ASP A 120 3.47 -6.45 18.37
CA ASP A 120 3.35 -6.90 19.75
C ASP A 120 4.31 -6.14 20.68
N TYR A 121 4.00 -4.86 20.91
CA TYR A 121 4.84 -3.99 21.75
C TYR A 121 4.90 -4.47 23.21
N VAL A 122 3.91 -5.26 23.66
CA VAL A 122 3.90 -5.87 25.00
C VAL A 122 4.98 -6.94 25.09
N GLN A 123 5.11 -7.77 24.06
CA GLN A 123 6.19 -8.75 23.98
C GLN A 123 7.56 -8.07 23.87
N ASP A 124 7.70 -7.02 23.06
CA ASP A 124 8.94 -6.23 22.97
C ASP A 124 9.34 -5.67 24.36
N TYR A 125 8.37 -5.12 25.09
CA TYR A 125 8.60 -4.58 26.44
C TYR A 125 8.95 -5.67 27.45
N SER A 126 8.25 -6.80 27.43
CA SER A 126 8.54 -7.94 28.29
C SER A 126 9.96 -8.45 28.07
N THR A 127 10.38 -8.61 26.81
CA THR A 127 11.75 -9.00 26.48
C THR A 127 12.74 -7.96 27.00
N MET A 128 12.52 -6.67 26.76
CA MET A 128 13.38 -5.59 27.26
C MET A 128 13.57 -5.65 28.80
N GLN A 129 12.49 -5.82 29.57
CA GLN A 129 12.55 -5.87 31.03
C GLN A 129 13.24 -7.14 31.55
N ASN A 130 13.09 -8.27 30.85
CA ASN A 130 13.63 -9.56 31.28
C ASN A 130 15.08 -9.80 30.82
N THR A 131 15.61 -9.02 29.87
CA THR A 131 17.04 -9.08 29.51
C THR A 131 17.89 -8.58 30.67
N ARG A 132 18.59 -9.50 31.35
CA ARG A 132 19.39 -9.19 32.55
C ARG A 132 20.67 -8.43 32.23
N ASP A 133 21.36 -8.82 31.17
CA ASP A 133 22.60 -8.18 30.73
C ASP A 133 22.28 -6.78 30.16
N PRO A 134 22.74 -5.69 30.80
CA PRO A 134 22.50 -4.34 30.30
C PRO A 134 23.08 -4.10 28.90
N ALA A 135 24.15 -4.80 28.52
CA ALA A 135 24.75 -4.67 27.19
C ALA A 135 23.87 -5.25 26.07
N GLN A 136 22.99 -6.20 26.40
CA GLN A 136 22.06 -6.83 25.46
C GLN A 136 20.65 -6.23 25.52
N ARG A 137 20.37 -5.41 26.54
CA ARG A 137 19.05 -4.81 26.74
C ARG A 137 18.85 -3.69 25.73
N CYS A 138 17.81 -3.80 24.91
CA CYS A 138 17.37 -2.72 24.03
C CYS A 138 16.84 -1.53 24.86
N ASN A 139 16.84 -0.32 24.29
CA ASN A 139 16.50 0.90 25.03
C ASN A 139 15.69 1.93 24.23
N SER A 140 15.20 1.56 23.05
CA SER A 140 14.47 2.45 22.16
C SER A 140 13.50 1.68 21.28
N ILE A 141 12.49 2.36 20.70
CA ILE A 141 11.55 1.76 19.75
C ILE A 141 12.32 1.03 18.65
N LEU A 142 13.34 1.68 18.07
CA LEU A 142 14.10 1.10 16.97
C LEU A 142 14.96 -0.10 17.40
N SER A 143 15.54 -0.09 18.60
CA SER A 143 16.39 -1.21 19.06
C SER A 143 15.57 -2.39 19.59
N CYS A 144 14.40 -2.14 20.18
CA CYS A 144 13.55 -3.17 20.77
C CYS A 144 12.65 -3.86 19.77
N SER A 145 12.26 -3.20 18.68
CA SER A 145 11.20 -3.68 17.81
C SER A 145 11.70 -4.08 16.42
N ALA A 146 11.47 -5.34 16.03
CA ALA A 146 11.79 -5.80 14.68
C ALA A 146 10.92 -5.11 13.62
N VAL A 147 9.61 -4.97 13.86
CA VAL A 147 8.70 -4.31 12.92
C VAL A 147 9.07 -2.85 12.66
N ALA A 148 9.54 -2.13 13.68
CA ALA A 148 10.00 -0.75 13.50
C ALA A 148 11.22 -0.65 12.57
N ARG A 149 12.16 -1.60 12.69
CA ARG A 149 13.35 -1.68 11.83
C ARG A 149 13.01 -2.14 10.42
N GLU A 150 12.24 -3.20 10.30
CA GLU A 150 12.00 -3.89 9.04
C GLU A 150 10.97 -3.17 8.15
N LEU A 151 10.10 -2.33 8.71
CA LEU A 151 9.24 -1.42 7.94
C LEU A 151 9.91 -0.07 7.68
N GLY A 152 11.21 -0.06 7.42
CA GLY A 152 11.99 1.10 6.96
C GLY A 152 12.78 1.85 8.03
N GLY A 153 12.62 1.55 9.32
CA GLY A 153 13.37 2.23 10.38
C GLY A 153 13.05 3.72 10.50
N SER A 154 13.96 4.49 11.11
CA SER A 154 13.74 5.92 11.37
C SER A 154 14.90 6.86 11.04
N THR A 155 16.11 6.33 10.83
CA THR A 155 17.33 7.14 10.78
C THR A 155 17.97 7.23 9.40
N GLN A 156 17.72 6.25 8.53
CA GLN A 156 18.27 6.22 7.18
C GLN A 156 17.40 7.03 6.22
N GLY A 157 17.87 8.21 5.85
CA GLY A 157 17.12 9.09 4.98
C GLY A 157 17.76 10.44 4.77
N LYS A 158 16.97 11.37 4.25
CA LYS A 158 17.37 12.74 3.91
C LYS A 158 16.49 13.75 4.64
N GLN A 159 16.98 14.98 4.76
CA GLN A 159 16.13 16.09 5.16
C GLN A 159 15.17 16.45 4.02
N SER A 160 13.94 16.83 4.35
CA SER A 160 12.93 17.24 3.36
C SER A 160 12.16 18.47 3.85
N ARG A 161 11.92 19.38 2.92
CA ARG A 161 11.02 20.54 3.11
C ARG A 161 9.68 20.36 2.40
N ALA A 162 9.43 19.19 1.81
CA ALA A 162 8.18 18.90 1.14
C ALA A 162 7.01 18.83 2.14
N ASN A 163 5.83 19.18 1.67
CA ASN A 163 4.60 19.00 2.44
C ASN A 163 4.06 17.59 2.22
N PHE A 164 3.95 16.83 3.30
CA PHE A 164 3.34 15.52 3.31
C PHE A 164 1.89 15.66 3.75
N PHE A 165 0.97 15.42 2.83
CA PHE A 165 -0.47 15.54 3.07
C PHE A 165 -0.88 16.90 3.68
N GLY A 166 -0.26 17.97 3.17
CA GLY A 166 -0.52 19.34 3.63
C GLY A 166 0.30 19.80 4.84
N TYR A 167 1.15 18.95 5.42
CA TYR A 167 1.94 19.28 6.61
C TYR A 167 3.47 19.10 6.39
N PRO A 168 4.31 20.06 6.82
CA PRO A 168 5.76 19.92 6.76
C PRO A 168 6.34 19.24 8.01
N PHE A 169 7.42 18.47 7.86
CA PHE A 169 8.07 17.77 8.97
C PHE A 169 9.56 18.11 9.10
N PRO A 170 9.92 19.38 9.42
CA PRO A 170 11.30 19.87 9.33
C PRO A 170 12.27 19.28 10.37
N ARG A 171 11.75 18.62 11.42
CA ARG A 171 12.55 17.98 12.48
C ARG A 171 12.68 16.46 12.30
N ASN A 172 12.01 15.91 11.29
CA ASN A 172 11.99 14.47 11.05
C ASN A 172 12.99 14.11 9.95
N THR A 173 13.51 12.90 10.00
CA THR A 173 14.24 12.32 8.87
C THR A 173 13.22 11.84 7.85
N CYS A 174 13.35 12.26 6.59
CA CYS A 174 12.59 11.67 5.50
C CYS A 174 13.23 10.35 5.12
N VAL A 175 12.70 9.26 5.68
CA VAL A 175 13.28 7.92 5.59
C VAL A 175 13.11 7.35 4.18
N THR A 176 14.21 6.91 3.58
CA THR A 176 14.30 6.44 2.19
C THR A 176 14.52 4.93 2.08
N THR A 177 14.35 4.19 3.18
CA THR A 177 14.47 2.73 3.19
C THR A 177 13.11 2.11 2.85
N SER A 178 13.10 0.97 2.14
CA SER A 178 11.86 0.25 1.85
C SER A 178 11.10 -0.12 3.15
N PRO A 179 9.74 -0.13 3.12
CA PRO A 179 8.89 0.17 1.96
C PRO A 179 8.60 1.66 1.79
N VAL A 180 9.00 2.51 2.74
CA VAL A 180 8.59 3.93 2.74
C VAL A 180 9.24 4.79 1.66
N SER A 181 10.27 4.29 1.00
CA SER A 181 10.83 4.87 -0.21
C SER A 181 9.85 4.96 -1.38
N HIS A 182 8.76 4.19 -1.36
CA HIS A 182 7.74 4.21 -2.43
C HIS A 182 6.69 5.31 -2.24
N MET A 183 6.77 6.08 -1.15
CA MET A 183 5.83 7.16 -0.90
C MET A 183 6.03 8.32 -1.87
N CYS A 184 4.99 8.56 -2.68
CA CYS A 184 4.81 9.78 -3.47
C CYS A 184 3.50 10.45 -3.05
N VAL A 185 3.56 11.63 -2.44
CA VAL A 185 2.35 12.31 -1.93
C VAL A 185 1.59 12.98 -3.07
N ARG A 186 2.30 13.44 -4.11
CA ARG A 186 1.74 14.21 -5.22
C ARG A 186 1.93 13.48 -6.55
N PRO A 187 0.91 13.48 -7.42
CA PRO A 187 1.09 13.04 -8.81
C PRO A 187 2.16 13.90 -9.51
N GLY A 188 3.13 13.26 -10.18
CA GLY A 188 4.18 13.93 -10.96
C GLY A 188 5.43 14.36 -10.18
N THR A 189 5.37 14.49 -8.85
CA THR A 189 6.55 14.73 -8.00
C THR A 189 6.58 13.72 -6.86
N CYS A 190 7.62 12.89 -6.81
CA CYS A 190 7.75 11.88 -5.77
C CYS A 190 8.85 12.24 -4.77
N GLU A 191 8.47 12.34 -3.49
CA GLU A 191 9.42 12.55 -2.39
C GLU A 191 10.31 11.31 -2.16
N ALA A 192 9.77 10.13 -2.47
CA ALA A 192 10.38 8.82 -2.31
C ALA A 192 10.89 8.58 -0.88
N CYS A 193 10.10 9.04 0.10
CA CYS A 193 10.40 8.90 1.52
C CYS A 193 9.17 9.17 2.40
N VAL A 194 9.24 8.75 3.68
CA VAL A 194 8.25 9.13 4.70
C VAL A 194 8.97 9.83 5.86
N PRO A 195 8.52 11.01 6.31
CA PRO A 195 9.06 11.67 7.49
C PRO A 195 8.78 10.85 8.75
N ARG A 196 9.83 10.47 9.48
CA ARG A 196 9.73 9.73 10.75
C ARG A 196 10.53 10.44 11.85
N GLY A 197 9.98 10.39 13.07
CA GLY A 197 10.70 10.83 14.27
C GLY A 197 11.87 9.91 14.57
N ASN A 198 12.80 10.35 15.43
CA ASN A 198 14.00 9.58 15.74
C ASN A 198 13.71 8.44 16.74
N TRP A 199 13.26 7.30 16.23
CA TRP A 199 12.96 6.10 17.04
C TRP A 199 14.19 5.44 17.65
N ALA A 200 15.41 5.77 17.20
CA ALA A 200 16.64 5.32 17.85
C ALA A 200 16.82 5.96 19.23
N ASN A 201 16.26 7.16 19.42
CA ASN A 201 16.32 7.94 20.67
C ASN A 201 14.93 8.11 21.32
N THR A 202 13.95 7.30 20.93
CA THR A 202 12.61 7.31 21.54
C THR A 202 12.46 6.04 22.38
N PRO A 203 12.19 6.14 23.70
CA PRO A 203 11.93 4.97 24.55
C PRO A 203 10.76 4.13 24.02
N LEU A 204 10.82 2.80 24.20
CA LEU A 204 9.73 1.89 23.78
C LEU A 204 8.42 2.18 24.54
N ILE A 205 8.53 2.45 25.85
CA ILE A 205 7.44 2.90 26.69
C ILE A 205 7.88 4.22 27.33
N PRO A 206 7.02 5.26 27.36
CA PRO A 206 7.30 6.55 28.00
C PRO A 206 7.64 6.46 29.48
#